data_AF-A0A968FUV3-F1
#
_entry.id   AF-A0A968FUV3-F1
#
_cell.length_a   1.000
_cell.length_b   1.000
_cell.length_c   1.000
_cell.angle_alpha   90.00
_cell.angle_beta   90.00
_cell.angle_gamma   90.00
#
_symmetry.space_group_name_H-M   'P 1'
#
loop_
_entity.id
_entity.type
_entity.pdbx_description
1 polymer ?
#
loop_
_entity_poly.entity_id
_entity_poly.type
_entity_poly.pdbx_seq_one_letter_code
_entity_poly.pdbx_strand_id
1 'polypeptide(L)' 'MKDLGVKEGPFFVLHDTNMPSVLVEVGFITNSREERRLKNSNYLESLASSIARGIKDFLKDRGPTI' A
#
# COMPACT_ATOMS: atom_id res chain seq x y z
N MET A 1 -14.17 -3.19 -0.29
CA MET A 1 -13.06 -3.86 -1.01
C MET A 1 -12.77 -5.12 -0.24
N LYS A 2 -12.33 -6.20 -0.90
CA LYS A 2 -11.98 -7.44 -0.18
C LYS A 2 -10.54 -7.31 0.31
N ASP A 3 -10.28 -7.64 1.57
CA ASP A 3 -8.92 -7.78 2.07
C ASP A 3 -8.33 -9.11 1.56
N LEU A 4 -7.14 -9.05 0.95
CA LEU A 4 -6.41 -10.19 0.41
C LEU A 4 -5.22 -10.60 1.27
N GLY A 5 -4.99 -9.89 2.38
CA GLY A 5 -3.93 -10.16 3.34
C GLY A 5 -2.54 -9.79 2.85
N VAL A 6 -1.58 -9.94 3.76
CA VAL A 6 -0.15 -9.77 3.49
C VAL A 6 0.40 -11.02 2.84
N LYS A 7 1.26 -10.85 1.83
CA LYS A 7 1.91 -11.94 1.12
C LYS A 7 3.39 -11.65 0.94
N GLU A 8 4.20 -12.69 1.02
CA GLU A 8 5.60 -12.65 0.63
C GLU A 8 5.72 -12.87 -0.89
N GLY A 9 6.75 -12.29 -1.50
CA GLY A 9 6.99 -12.46 -2.93
C GLY A 9 8.39 -11.98 -3.36
N PRO A 10 8.96 -12.54 -4.44
CA PRO A 10 10.31 -12.23 -4.89
C PRO A 10 10.35 -10.94 -5.73
N PHE A 11 9.82 -9.85 -5.19
CA PHE A 11 9.81 -8.57 -5.88
C PHE A 11 11.11 -7.82 -5.64
N PHE A 12 11.77 -7.39 -6.71
CA PHE A 12 13.05 -6.67 -6.64
C PHE A 12 12.99 -5.44 -5.72
N VAL A 13 11.88 -4.70 -5.73
CA VAL A 13 11.69 -3.50 -4.89
C VAL A 13 11.57 -3.80 -3.39
N LEU A 14 11.36 -5.07 -3.03
CA LEU A 14 11.34 -5.56 -1.66
C LEU A 14 12.64 -6.26 -1.27
N HIS A 15 13.55 -6.44 -2.23
CA HIS A 15 14.82 -7.12 -2.04
C HIS A 15 15.94 -6.08 -1.88
N ASP A 16 16.97 -6.43 -1.09
CA ASP A 16 18.17 -5.60 -0.89
C ASP A 16 17.88 -4.17 -0.38
N THR A 17 16.93 -4.05 0.57
CA THR A 17 16.56 -2.76 1.17
C THR A 17 17.13 -2.63 2.58
N ASN A 18 17.84 -1.53 2.87
CA ASN A 18 18.38 -1.24 4.22
C ASN A 18 17.33 -0.71 5.21
N MET A 19 16.06 -0.67 4.78
CA MET A 19 14.92 -0.19 5.54
C MET A 19 13.72 -1.12 5.29
N PRO A 20 12.69 -1.10 6.16
CA PRO A 20 11.44 -1.82 5.92
C PRO A 20 10.79 -1.40 4.59
N SER A 21 10.42 -2.36 3.75
CA SER A 21 9.82 -2.14 2.44
C SER A 21 8.57 -3.01 2.25
N VAL A 22 7.55 -2.46 1.59
CA VAL A 22 6.29 -3.16 1.24
C VAL A 22 5.81 -2.71 -0.14
N LEU A 23 5.16 -3.62 -0.88
CA LEU A 23 4.50 -3.32 -2.15
C LEU A 23 2.99 -3.45 -1.92
N VAL A 24 2.25 -2.40 -2.28
CA VAL A 24 0.80 -2.35 -2.07
C VAL A 24 0.09 -2.50 -3.41
N GLU A 25 -0.61 -3.61 -3.60
CA GLU A 25 -1.53 -3.80 -4.71
C GLU A 25 -2.89 -3.19 -4.35
N VAL A 26 -3.23 -2.08 -5.01
CA VAL A 26 -4.40 -1.24 -4.64
C VAL A 26 -5.70 -1.63 -5.36
N GLY A 27 -5.66 -2.65 -6.22
CA GLY A 27 -6.80 -3.18 -6.96
C GLY A 27 -6.38 -3.87 -8.26
N PHE A 28 -7.30 -4.60 -8.88
CA PHE A 28 -7.07 -5.35 -10.11
C PHE A 28 -7.69 -4.62 -11.31
N ILE A 29 -6.86 -4.17 -12.25
CA ILE A 29 -7.33 -3.54 -13.49
C ILE A 29 -8.15 -4.51 -14.36
N THR A 30 -7.87 -5.82 -14.24
CA THR A 30 -8.65 -6.88 -14.90
C THR A 30 -10.08 -7.00 -14.37
N ASN A 31 -10.37 -6.44 -13.19
CA ASN A 31 -11.73 -6.35 -12.65
C ASN A 31 -12.36 -5.01 -13.03
N SER A 32 -13.37 -5.02 -13.90
CA SER A 32 -14.00 -3.80 -14.41
C SER A 32 -14.59 -2.87 -13.33
N ARG A 33 -14.97 -3.41 -12.16
CA ARG A 33 -15.45 -2.59 -11.04
C ARG A 33 -14.31 -1.86 -10.35
N GLU A 34 -13.17 -2.49 -10.17
CA GLU A 34 -12.00 -1.89 -9.53
C GLU A 34 -11.27 -0.94 -10.48
N GLU A 35 -11.17 -1.28 -11.75
CA GLU A 35 -10.66 -0.40 -12.80
C GLU A 35 -11.40 0.95 -12.84
N ARG A 36 -12.74 0.94 -12.78
CA ARG A 36 -13.53 2.19 -12.66
C ARG A 36 -13.26 2.97 -11.39
N ARG A 37 -12.99 2.28 -10.27
CA ARG A 37 -12.63 2.95 -9.00
C ARG A 37 -11.25 3.58 -9.07
N LEU A 38 -10.28 2.90 -9.69
CA LEU A 38 -8.92 3.41 -9.89
C LEU A 38 -8.88 4.65 -10.82
N LYS A 39 -9.96 4.95 -11.55
CA LYS A 39 -10.14 6.19 -12.32
C LYS A 39 -10.84 7.30 -11.54
N ASN A 40 -11.34 7.05 -10.34
CA ASN A 40 -12.07 8.02 -9.52
C ASN A 40 -11.11 8.74 -8.56
N SER A 41 -10.98 10.06 -8.72
CA SER A 41 -10.07 10.89 -7.90
C SER A 41 -10.37 10.83 -6.41
N ASN A 42 -11.64 10.85 -6.00
CA ASN A 42 -12.02 10.77 -4.58
C ASN A 42 -11.65 9.42 -3.98
N TYR A 43 -11.74 8.35 -4.76
CA TYR A 43 -11.29 7.02 -4.32
C TYR A 43 -9.77 6.96 -4.17
N LEU A 44 -9.02 7.50 -5.14
CA LEU A 44 -7.56 7.57 -5.07
C LEU A 44 -7.08 8.43 -3.89
N GLU A 45 -7.75 9.54 -3.60
CA GLU A 45 -7.43 10.41 -2.46
C GLU A 45 -7.64 9.68 -1.13
N SER A 46 -8.76 8.96 -0.99
CA SER A 46 -9.04 8.15 0.20
C SER A 46 -8.02 7.02 0.39
N LEU A 47 -7.60 6.38 -0.71
CA LEU A 47 -6.57 5.35 -0.73
C LEU A 47 -5.20 5.91 -0.30
N ALA A 48 -4.77 7.02 -0.93
CA ALA A 48 -3.50 7.68 -0.62
C ALA A 48 -3.45 8.15 0.84
N SER A 49 -4.52 8.77 1.32
CA SER A 49 -4.66 9.19 2.73
C SER A 49 -4.54 8.01 3.70
N SER A 50 -5.07 6.84 3.34
CA SER A 50 -5.01 5.63 4.16
C SER A 50 -3.59 5.05 4.22
N ILE A 51 -2.88 5.02 3.08
CA ILE A 51 -1.48 4.59 3.00
C ILE A 51 -0.59 5.53 3.83
N ALA A 52 -0.76 6.85 3.66
CA ALA A 52 0.01 7.85 4.41
C ALA A 52 -0.21 7.72 5.93
N ARG A 53 -1.45 7.46 6.36
CA ARG A 53 -1.76 7.19 7.77
C ARG A 53 -1.06 5.94 8.28
N GLY A 54 -1.09 4.84 7.53
CA GLY A 54 -0.40 3.60 7.90
C GLY A 54 1.10 3.79 8.05
N ILE A 55 1.74 4.54 7.15
CA ILE A 55 3.18 4.88 7.26
C ILE A 55 3.44 5.72 8.52
N LYS A 56 2.60 6.73 8.79
CA LYS A 56 2.73 7.58 9.98
C LYS A 56 2.62 6.75 11.27
N ASP A 57 1.68 5.81 11.32
CA ASP A 57 1.48 4.97 12.49
C ASP A 57 2.65 3.99 12.68
N PHE A 58 3.14 3.39 11.60
CA PHE A 58 4.36 2.56 11.61
C PHE A 58 5.59 3.31 12.17
N LEU A 59 5.77 4.57 11.78
CA LEU A 59 6.90 5.39 12.25
C LEU A 59 6.75 5.77 13.73
N LYS A 60 5.53 6.01 14.21
CA LYS A 60 5.29 6.29 15.64
C LYS A 60 5.61 5.08 16.51
N ASP A 61 5.17 3.90 16.09
CA ASP A 61 5.33 2.66 16.84
C ASP A 61 6.81 2.24 16.97
N ARG A 62 7.66 2.63 16.01
CA ARG A 62 9.09 2.32 16.01
C ARG A 62 9.97 3.33 16.77
N GLY A 63 9.41 4.43 17.27
CA GLY A 63 10.18 5.51 17.91
C GLY A 63 11.17 6.20 16.96
N PRO A 64 11.86 7.27 17.39
CA PRO A 64 12.91 7.87 16.55
C PRO A 64 14.04 6.86 16.36
N THR A 65 14.32 6.50 15.10
CA THR A 65 15.56 5.81 14.75
C THR A 65 16.71 6.74 15.12
N ILE A 66 17.53 6.31 16.08
CA ILE A 66 18.75 7.02 16.53
C ILE A 66 19.76 7.06 15.39
#